data_AF-A0A452IZB3-F1
#
_entry.id   AF-A0A452IZB3-F1
#
_cell.length_a   1.000
_cell.length_b   1.000
_cell.length_c   1.000
_cell.angle_alpha   90.00
_cell.angle_beta   90.00
_cell.angle_gamma   90.00
#
_symmetry.space_group_name_H-M   'P 1'
#
loop_
_entity.id
_entity.type
_entity.pdbx_description
1 polymer ?
#
loop_
_entity_poly.entity_id
_entity_poly.type
_entity_poly.pdbx_seq_one_letter_code
_entity_poly.pdbx_strand_id
1 'polypeptide(L)'
;MNSSLPHSASPQNPSPDLESSTIQKQRKELQLLLAELKDRDKELNDMVAVHQRQLLAWEDDRQKILTLAERCSRLENELHKRNEMIRTLTQRLKVLESQQNDRRTTLENTQQKLQELSQKATDATLHCQALEEKNQSLNCSVLELSAKIGQLQAREQELITMLKLKDKDILEATNHITEFTSKFKKLESALRTAKMAESSINKEKLDFKLRLKQLTFEMNKLKDGLSEKTKENNEQREEIMRLKQENNYLKNELLLNVEKANRQDQLLQSAKSKQVRTNTELSNLRQIYVKQQHDLQFLHFNLESSQELWQKHKEEAHKTNEEHVDLNSFYLDSPCLTSTQKRDGPQKCERFFDADLPSEISNLSVIQSANKCTSPTINCDSCSPTSKLQRLLAESRQMVADLELSMLLHISPCCSPSSSSVNMTTELTEALCKVQLPAMEESETKLSLFSL
;
A
#
# COMPACT_ATOMS: atom_id res chain seq x y z
N MET A 1 103.78 165.86 -42.01
CA MET A 1 104.40 166.38 -43.25
C MET A 1 103.60 167.62 -43.61
N ASN A 2 104.20 168.82 -43.53
CA ASN A 2 104.90 169.50 -44.63
C ASN A 2 103.96 169.70 -45.83
N SER A 3 103.74 170.91 -46.37
CA SER A 3 104.50 172.18 -46.31
C SER A 3 103.56 173.34 -46.67
N SER A 4 103.53 174.49 -45.97
CA SER A 4 104.55 175.56 -45.88
C SER A 4 104.61 176.51 -47.09
N LEU A 5 104.26 177.78 -46.85
CA LEU A 5 104.78 179.00 -47.52
C LEU A 5 104.44 179.17 -49.03
N PRO A 6 104.80 180.29 -49.71
CA PRO A 6 105.45 181.53 -49.23
C PRO A 6 104.82 182.89 -49.70
N HIS A 7 105.34 183.99 -49.11
CA HIS A 7 105.84 185.27 -49.71
C HIS A 7 105.22 185.89 -50.99
N SER A 8 105.24 187.22 -51.24
CA SER A 8 105.74 188.42 -50.53
C SER A 8 105.28 189.70 -51.27
N ALA A 9 105.77 190.87 -50.80
CA ALA A 9 106.03 192.09 -51.61
C ALA A 9 104.86 193.03 -51.96
N SER A 10 104.60 193.95 -51.01
CA SER A 10 104.47 195.40 -51.26
C SER A 10 105.51 195.87 -52.31
N PRO A 11 105.26 196.85 -53.22
CA PRO A 11 104.78 198.18 -52.82
C PRO A 11 103.89 199.01 -53.81
N GLN A 12 103.35 200.10 -53.25
CA GLN A 12 102.91 201.36 -53.88
C GLN A 12 101.83 201.33 -54.99
N ASN A 13 100.69 201.96 -54.66
CA ASN A 13 99.57 202.41 -55.51
C ASN A 13 99.83 202.46 -57.03
N PRO A 14 98.94 201.87 -57.83
CA PRO A 14 97.93 202.73 -58.48
C PRO A 14 96.52 202.12 -58.66
N SER A 15 95.53 203.03 -58.69
CA SER A 15 94.15 202.93 -59.24
C SER A 15 93.13 201.92 -58.64
N PRO A 16 91.81 202.28 -58.60
CA PRO A 16 90.78 201.55 -57.84
C PRO A 16 90.15 200.32 -58.52
N ASP A 17 90.55 199.94 -59.74
CA ASP A 17 89.82 198.92 -60.52
C ASP A 17 90.08 197.45 -60.08
N LEU A 18 91.20 197.16 -59.39
CA LEU A 18 91.51 195.79 -58.95
C LEU A 18 90.69 195.33 -57.72
N GLU A 19 90.37 196.25 -56.81
CA GLU A 19 89.63 195.92 -55.57
C GLU A 19 88.18 195.53 -55.88
N SER A 20 87.53 196.24 -56.81
CA SER A 20 86.15 195.97 -57.25
C SER A 20 85.97 194.54 -57.80
N SER A 21 86.91 194.07 -58.62
CA SER A 21 86.92 192.70 -59.17
C SER A 21 87.07 191.64 -58.07
N THR A 22 87.87 191.93 -57.04
CA THR A 22 88.11 191.02 -55.91
C THR A 22 86.85 190.89 -55.05
N ILE A 23 86.20 192.01 -54.72
CA ILE A 23 84.93 192.03 -53.98
C ILE A 23 83.81 191.31 -54.76
N GLN A 24 83.76 191.45 -56.09
CA GLN A 24 82.76 190.77 -56.91
C GLN A 24 82.97 189.24 -56.94
N LYS A 25 84.23 188.76 -56.96
CA LYS A 25 84.54 187.33 -56.81
C LYS A 25 84.10 186.79 -55.45
N GLN A 26 84.48 187.47 -54.37
CA GLN A 26 84.08 187.10 -53.00
C GLN A 26 82.54 187.06 -52.82
N ARG A 27 81.79 187.98 -53.45
CA ARG A 27 80.33 187.94 -53.45
C ARG A 27 79.76 186.71 -54.17
N LYS A 28 80.32 186.33 -55.33
CA LYS A 28 79.91 185.10 -56.05
C LYS A 28 80.24 183.85 -55.26
N GLU A 29 81.40 183.82 -54.61
CA GLU A 29 81.85 182.71 -53.76
C GLU A 29 80.96 182.57 -52.52
N LEU A 30 80.67 183.66 -51.81
CA LEU A 30 79.68 183.67 -50.72
C LEU A 30 78.27 183.26 -51.19
N GLN A 31 77.87 183.63 -52.40
CA GLN A 31 76.59 183.22 -52.98
C GLN A 31 76.56 181.73 -53.33
N LEU A 32 77.69 181.16 -53.78
CA LEU A 32 77.86 179.72 -54.00
C LEU A 32 77.83 178.96 -52.67
N LEU A 33 78.56 179.43 -51.66
CA LEU A 33 78.54 178.87 -50.30
C LEU A 33 77.14 178.96 -49.68
N LEU A 34 76.38 180.04 -49.92
CA LEU A 34 74.98 180.15 -49.51
C LEU A 34 74.05 179.17 -50.24
N ALA A 35 74.33 178.81 -51.49
CA ALA A 35 73.60 177.78 -52.22
C ALA A 35 73.97 176.38 -51.68
N GLU A 36 75.26 176.08 -51.56
CA GLU A 36 75.78 174.82 -51.04
C GLU A 36 75.35 174.56 -49.58
N LEU A 37 75.26 175.60 -48.75
CA LEU A 37 74.70 175.52 -47.39
C LEU A 37 73.20 175.23 -47.41
N LYS A 38 72.43 175.78 -48.36
CA LYS A 38 71.00 175.45 -48.52
C LYS A 38 70.78 174.04 -49.03
N ASP A 39 71.61 173.58 -49.97
CA ASP A 39 71.55 172.22 -50.48
C ASP A 39 71.95 171.21 -49.38
N ARG A 40 72.99 171.50 -48.57
CA ARG A 40 73.32 170.69 -47.38
C ARG A 40 72.24 170.71 -46.31
N ASP A 41 71.62 171.86 -46.04
CA ASP A 41 70.49 171.94 -45.10
C ASP A 41 69.30 171.11 -45.61
N LYS A 42 69.03 171.14 -46.92
CA LYS A 42 68.02 170.29 -47.54
C LYS A 42 68.38 168.80 -47.46
N GLU A 43 69.60 168.40 -47.79
CA GLU A 43 70.08 167.01 -47.65
C GLU A 43 69.99 166.52 -46.20
N LEU A 44 70.33 167.38 -45.23
CA LEU A 44 70.19 167.10 -43.81
C LEU A 44 68.71 166.90 -43.42
N ASN A 45 67.82 167.76 -43.89
CA ASN A 45 66.37 167.63 -43.68
C ASN A 45 65.80 166.37 -44.35
N ASP A 46 66.23 166.04 -45.57
CA ASP A 46 65.84 164.81 -46.28
C ASP A 46 66.34 163.56 -45.55
N MET A 47 67.58 163.57 -45.04
CA MET A 47 68.15 162.49 -44.22
C MET A 47 67.42 162.34 -42.88
N VAL A 48 67.09 163.45 -42.20
CA VAL A 48 66.23 163.44 -41.00
C VAL A 48 64.84 162.87 -41.32
N ALA A 49 64.23 163.22 -42.45
CA ALA A 49 62.94 162.68 -42.88
C ALA A 49 63.01 161.19 -43.30
N VAL A 50 64.15 160.71 -43.82
CA VAL A 50 64.42 159.27 -44.02
C VAL A 50 64.52 158.56 -42.67
N HIS A 51 65.30 159.08 -41.72
CA HIS A 51 65.45 158.47 -40.40
C HIS A 51 64.15 158.50 -39.58
N GLN A 52 63.34 159.55 -39.66
CA GLN A 52 62.01 159.58 -39.04
C GLN A 52 61.09 158.51 -39.64
N ARG A 53 61.08 158.34 -40.97
CA ARG A 53 60.33 157.24 -41.62
C ARG A 53 60.84 155.87 -41.23
N GLN A 54 62.16 155.70 -41.07
CA GLN A 54 62.74 154.46 -40.55
C GLN A 54 62.29 154.20 -39.12
N LEU A 55 62.39 155.17 -38.21
CA LEU A 55 61.95 155.03 -36.81
C LEU A 55 60.47 154.64 -36.71
N LEU A 56 59.60 155.23 -37.54
CA LEU A 56 58.19 154.84 -37.61
C LEU A 56 58.01 153.41 -38.14
N ALA A 57 58.71 153.01 -39.21
CA ALA A 57 58.64 151.64 -39.73
C ALA A 57 59.17 150.60 -38.72
N TRP A 58 60.23 150.92 -37.98
CA TRP A 58 60.76 150.08 -36.90
C TRP A 58 59.77 149.97 -35.73
N GLU A 59 59.05 151.03 -35.39
CA GLU A 59 58.00 151.01 -34.37
C GLU A 59 56.78 150.19 -34.82
N ASP A 60 56.35 150.34 -36.07
CA ASP A 60 55.29 149.51 -36.68
C ASP A 60 55.67 148.02 -36.66
N ASP A 61 56.91 147.68 -37.04
CA ASP A 61 57.40 146.31 -37.03
C ASP A 61 57.55 145.76 -35.60
N ARG A 62 57.96 146.59 -34.63
CA ARG A 62 57.96 146.25 -33.20
C ARG A 62 56.55 145.90 -32.72
N GLN A 63 55.54 146.69 -33.09
CA GLN A 63 54.13 146.42 -32.75
C GLN A 63 53.57 145.17 -33.43
N LYS A 64 53.94 144.89 -34.69
CA LYS A 64 53.61 143.62 -35.39
C LYS A 64 54.22 142.43 -34.67
N ILE A 65 55.50 142.50 -34.29
CA ILE A 65 56.20 141.44 -33.55
C ILE A 65 55.53 141.18 -32.19
N LEU A 66 55.18 142.22 -31.43
CA LEU A 66 54.44 142.09 -30.17
C LEU A 66 53.08 141.40 -30.38
N THR A 67 52.31 141.83 -31.37
CA THR A 67 51.00 141.25 -31.70
C THR A 67 51.11 139.77 -32.10
N LEU A 68 52.17 139.40 -32.84
CA LEU A 68 52.46 138.01 -33.19
C LEU A 68 52.91 137.19 -31.98
N ALA A 69 53.76 137.75 -31.10
CA ALA A 69 54.22 137.08 -29.89
C ALA A 69 53.05 136.76 -28.94
N GLU A 70 52.13 137.70 -28.74
CA GLU A 70 50.89 137.43 -27.99
C GLU A 70 50.03 136.34 -28.65
N ARG A 71 49.91 136.35 -29.99
CA ARG A 71 49.16 135.33 -30.72
C ARG A 71 49.81 133.95 -30.57
N CYS A 72 51.14 133.85 -30.63
CA CYS A 72 51.87 132.62 -30.37
C CYS A 72 51.62 132.13 -28.94
N SER A 73 51.75 133.01 -27.93
CA SER A 73 51.45 132.65 -26.53
C SER A 73 50.01 132.14 -26.35
N ARG A 74 49.01 132.76 -27.01
CA ARG A 74 47.63 132.25 -27.01
C ARG A 74 47.53 130.83 -27.61
N LEU A 75 48.17 130.59 -28.75
CA LEU A 75 48.19 129.27 -29.41
C LEU A 75 48.96 128.20 -28.62
N GLU A 76 50.06 128.56 -27.97
CA GLU A 76 50.84 127.67 -27.09
C GLU A 76 50.01 127.24 -25.87
N ASN A 77 49.26 128.18 -25.26
CA ASN A 77 48.34 127.87 -24.17
C ASN A 77 47.19 126.96 -24.61
N GLU A 78 46.64 127.15 -25.81
CA GLU A 78 45.64 126.22 -26.39
C GLU A 78 46.23 124.84 -26.69
N LEU A 79 47.43 124.78 -27.25
CA LEU A 79 48.14 123.52 -27.50
C LEU A 79 48.44 122.77 -26.20
N HIS A 80 48.84 123.47 -25.14
CA HIS A 80 49.07 122.87 -23.82
C HIS A 80 47.78 122.24 -23.27
N LYS A 81 46.67 122.99 -23.29
CA LYS A 81 45.34 122.48 -22.88
C LYS A 81 44.89 121.27 -23.71
N ARG A 82 45.13 121.27 -25.02
CA ARG A 82 44.85 120.10 -25.88
C ARG A 82 45.74 118.90 -25.52
N ASN A 83 47.02 119.12 -25.23
CA ASN A 83 47.94 118.06 -24.80
C ASN A 83 47.57 117.50 -23.41
N GLU A 84 47.08 118.31 -22.48
CA GLU A 84 46.49 117.86 -21.21
C GLU A 84 45.22 117.03 -21.41
N MET A 85 44.34 117.47 -22.32
CA MET A 85 43.14 116.72 -22.70
C MET A 85 43.50 115.37 -23.34
N ILE A 86 44.49 115.33 -24.23
CA ILE A 86 44.99 114.08 -24.83
C ILE A 86 45.57 113.18 -23.74
N ARG A 87 46.43 113.67 -22.84
CA ARG A 87 46.99 112.86 -21.74
C ARG A 87 45.90 112.25 -20.85
N THR A 88 44.90 113.03 -20.45
CA THR A 88 43.80 112.55 -19.60
C THR A 88 42.89 111.56 -20.33
N LEU A 89 42.57 111.78 -21.60
CA LEU A 89 41.83 110.82 -22.44
C LEU A 89 42.60 109.52 -22.66
N THR A 90 43.91 109.58 -22.95
CA THR A 90 44.79 108.40 -23.08
C THR A 90 44.82 107.60 -21.79
N GLN A 91 44.93 108.24 -20.62
CA GLN A 91 44.90 107.54 -19.34
C GLN A 91 43.54 106.88 -19.09
N ARG A 92 42.43 107.56 -19.42
CA ARG A 92 41.08 106.98 -19.32
C ARG A 92 40.89 105.77 -20.24
N LEU A 93 41.42 105.83 -21.47
CA LEU A 93 41.37 104.70 -22.41
C LEU A 93 42.11 103.47 -21.86
N LYS A 94 43.33 103.64 -21.32
CA LYS A 94 44.09 102.53 -20.71
C LYS A 94 43.33 101.84 -19.56
N VAL A 95 42.64 102.61 -18.71
CA VAL A 95 41.83 102.07 -17.62
C VAL A 95 40.57 101.36 -18.14
N LEU A 96 39.96 101.84 -19.22
CA LEU A 96 38.82 101.16 -19.84
C LEU A 96 39.25 99.87 -20.55
N GLU A 97 40.42 99.86 -21.19
CA GLU A 97 41.01 98.68 -21.84
C GLU A 97 41.36 97.59 -20.83
N SER A 98 42.00 97.94 -19.70
CA SER A 98 42.26 96.96 -18.63
C SER A 98 40.95 96.40 -18.07
N GLN A 99 39.97 97.25 -17.75
CA GLN A 99 38.65 96.81 -17.29
C GLN A 99 37.91 95.95 -18.34
N GLN A 100 38.11 96.18 -19.63
CA GLN A 100 37.53 95.35 -20.69
C GLN A 100 38.17 93.96 -20.71
N ASN A 101 39.49 93.88 -20.55
CA ASN A 101 40.22 92.61 -20.47
C ASN A 101 39.86 91.83 -19.19
N ASP A 102 39.68 92.51 -18.05
CA ASP A 102 39.21 91.90 -16.80
C ASP A 102 37.77 91.36 -16.94
N ARG A 103 36.86 92.12 -17.58
CA ARG A 103 35.50 91.67 -17.89
C ARG A 103 35.47 90.51 -18.88
N ARG A 104 36.39 90.50 -19.85
CA ARG A 104 36.51 89.43 -20.84
C ARG A 104 36.98 88.13 -20.20
N THR A 105 38.07 88.17 -19.43
CA THR A 105 38.60 86.99 -18.75
C THR A 105 37.62 86.44 -17.71
N THR A 106 36.90 87.31 -16.97
CA THR A 106 35.84 86.85 -16.06
C THR A 106 34.65 86.23 -16.79
N LEU A 107 34.26 86.72 -17.97
CA LEU A 107 33.24 86.11 -18.82
C LEU A 107 33.67 84.75 -19.40
N GLU A 108 34.90 84.64 -19.91
CA GLU A 108 35.46 83.38 -20.42
C GLU A 108 35.49 82.32 -19.29
N ASN A 109 35.91 82.71 -18.07
CA ASN A 109 35.88 81.84 -16.88
C ASN A 109 34.47 81.42 -16.44
N THR A 110 33.45 82.28 -16.52
CA THR A 110 32.08 81.90 -16.16
C THR A 110 31.43 81.03 -17.23
N GLN A 111 31.73 81.27 -18.51
CA GLN A 111 31.30 80.43 -19.62
C GLN A 111 31.88 79.00 -19.52
N GLN A 112 33.17 78.87 -19.20
CA GLN A 112 33.78 77.55 -18.96
C GLN A 112 33.09 76.81 -17.79
N LYS A 113 32.87 77.49 -16.65
CA LYS A 113 32.17 76.89 -15.50
C LYS A 113 30.73 76.48 -15.84
N LEU A 114 30.03 77.25 -16.67
CA LEU A 114 28.70 76.88 -17.15
C LEU A 114 28.74 75.62 -18.02
N GLN A 115 29.74 75.50 -18.91
CA GLN A 115 29.93 74.31 -19.72
C GLN A 115 30.24 73.06 -18.85
N GLU A 116 31.15 73.19 -17.89
CA GLU A 116 31.46 72.11 -16.93
C GLU A 116 30.23 71.70 -16.10
N LEU A 117 29.40 72.65 -15.67
CA LEU A 117 28.14 72.36 -14.97
C LEU A 117 27.11 71.70 -15.90
N SER A 118 27.02 72.10 -17.16
CA SER A 118 26.13 71.44 -18.13
C SER A 118 26.55 70.00 -18.40
N GLN A 119 27.85 69.71 -18.52
CA GLN A 119 28.36 68.36 -18.70
C GLN A 119 28.08 67.49 -17.45
N LYS A 120 28.34 68.02 -16.25
CA LYS A 120 28.01 67.33 -14.99
C LYS A 120 26.51 67.06 -14.86
N ALA A 121 25.65 67.97 -15.34
CA ALA A 121 24.21 67.76 -15.38
C ALA A 121 23.82 66.64 -16.36
N THR A 122 24.39 66.60 -17.57
CA THR A 122 24.11 65.51 -18.52
C THR A 122 24.62 64.16 -18.02
N ASP A 123 25.81 64.12 -17.42
CA ASP A 123 26.40 62.89 -16.86
C ASP A 123 25.54 62.35 -15.70
N ALA A 124 25.06 63.25 -14.82
CA ALA A 124 24.14 62.90 -13.75
C ALA A 124 22.78 62.42 -14.28
N THR A 125 22.23 63.04 -15.33
CA THR A 125 20.98 62.59 -15.96
C THR A 125 21.12 61.18 -16.56
N LEU A 126 22.21 60.90 -17.28
CA LEU A 126 22.49 59.56 -17.81
C LEU A 126 22.67 58.52 -16.69
N HIS A 127 23.31 58.90 -15.58
CA HIS A 127 23.43 58.03 -14.41
C HIS A 127 22.07 57.73 -13.76
N CYS A 128 21.21 58.74 -13.60
CA CYS A 128 19.84 58.55 -13.11
C CYS A 128 19.03 57.61 -14.02
N GLN A 129 19.07 57.81 -15.35
CA GLN A 129 18.39 56.92 -16.30
C GLN A 129 18.87 55.47 -16.16
N ALA A 130 20.18 55.24 -16.07
CA ALA A 130 20.75 53.89 -15.89
C ALA A 130 20.36 53.24 -14.54
N LEU A 131 20.04 54.02 -13.51
CA LEU A 131 19.47 53.53 -12.25
C LEU A 131 17.96 53.26 -12.37
N GLU A 132 17.22 54.09 -13.10
CA GLU A 132 15.79 53.87 -13.39
C GLU A 132 15.57 52.59 -14.21
N GLU A 133 16.36 52.34 -15.25
CA GLU A 133 16.31 51.11 -16.05
C GLU A 133 16.59 49.87 -15.20
N LYS A 134 17.58 49.92 -14.30
CA LYS A 134 17.84 48.85 -13.33
C LYS A 134 16.69 48.65 -12.35
N ASN A 135 16.07 49.73 -11.87
CA ASN A 135 14.91 49.67 -10.98
C ASN A 135 13.70 49.03 -11.69
N GLN A 136 13.43 49.40 -12.94
CA GLN A 136 12.40 48.77 -13.78
C GLN A 136 12.66 47.27 -13.97
N SER A 137 13.89 46.87 -14.30
CA SER A 137 14.29 45.45 -14.44
C SER A 137 14.12 44.65 -13.13
N LEU A 138 14.49 45.24 -12.00
CA LEU A 138 14.26 44.64 -10.67
C LEU A 138 12.76 44.52 -10.36
N ASN A 139 11.94 45.52 -10.68
CA ASN A 139 10.50 45.46 -10.48
C ASN A 139 9.84 44.37 -11.35
N CYS A 140 10.26 44.21 -12.61
CA CYS A 140 9.83 43.08 -13.44
C CYS A 140 10.18 41.74 -12.80
N SER A 141 11.42 41.60 -12.29
CA SER A 141 11.88 40.39 -11.59
C SER A 141 11.06 40.10 -10.32
N VAL A 142 10.71 41.13 -9.54
CA VAL A 142 9.86 41.02 -8.34
C VAL A 142 8.43 40.59 -8.70
N LEU A 143 7.86 41.11 -9.79
CA LEU A 143 6.54 40.71 -10.28
C LEU A 143 6.53 39.24 -10.75
N GLU A 144 7.55 38.80 -11.49
CA GLU A 144 7.71 37.40 -11.88
C GLU A 144 7.84 36.45 -10.67
N LEU A 145 8.64 36.83 -9.68
CA LEU A 145 8.81 36.05 -8.45
C LEU A 145 7.50 35.98 -7.66
N SER A 146 6.75 37.09 -7.60
CA SER A 146 5.44 37.15 -6.95
C SER A 146 4.42 36.25 -7.65
N ALA A 147 4.41 36.20 -8.99
CA ALA A 147 3.60 35.28 -9.77
C ALA A 147 3.98 33.80 -9.51
N LYS A 148 5.28 33.49 -9.45
CA LYS A 148 5.80 32.15 -9.11
C LYS A 148 5.40 31.73 -7.68
N ILE A 149 5.45 32.66 -6.71
CA ILE A 149 4.99 32.41 -5.33
C ILE A 149 3.49 32.10 -5.31
N GLY A 150 2.65 32.87 -6.02
CA GLY A 150 1.22 32.60 -6.11
C GLY A 150 0.88 31.23 -6.73
N GLN A 151 1.62 30.83 -7.77
CA GLN A 151 1.48 29.49 -8.37
C GLN A 151 1.86 28.37 -7.40
N LEU A 152 2.94 28.54 -6.62
CA LEU A 152 3.37 27.57 -5.61
C LEU A 152 2.35 27.46 -4.46
N GLN A 153 1.78 28.58 -4.01
CA GLN A 153 0.73 28.60 -2.98
C GLN A 153 -0.56 27.89 -3.44
N ALA A 154 -0.96 28.07 -4.70
CA ALA A 154 -2.10 27.34 -5.26
C ALA A 154 -1.85 25.82 -5.27
N ARG A 155 -0.66 25.39 -5.74
CA ARG A 155 -0.25 23.99 -5.75
C ARG A 155 -0.12 23.38 -4.34
N GLU A 156 0.34 24.16 -3.36
CA GLU A 156 0.37 23.74 -1.96
C GLU A 156 -1.04 23.45 -1.44
N GLN A 157 -2.00 24.33 -1.72
CA GLN A 157 -3.39 24.16 -1.30
C GLN A 157 -4.08 22.96 -1.99
N GLU A 158 -3.74 22.67 -3.26
CA GLU A 158 -4.16 21.45 -3.95
C GLU A 158 -3.64 20.19 -3.25
N LEU A 159 -2.34 20.15 -2.93
CA LEU A 159 -1.70 19.02 -2.24
C LEU A 159 -2.24 18.81 -0.82
N ILE A 160 -2.48 19.89 -0.07
CA ILE A 160 -3.15 19.83 1.25
C ILE A 160 -4.55 19.21 1.13
N THR A 161 -5.29 19.56 0.08
CA THR A 161 -6.64 19.03 -0.16
C THR A 161 -6.59 17.56 -0.55
N MET A 162 -5.63 17.16 -1.40
CA MET A 162 -5.38 15.77 -1.76
C MET A 162 -5.00 14.91 -0.55
N LEU A 163 -4.12 15.42 0.33
CA LEU A 163 -3.71 14.73 1.55
C LEU A 163 -4.90 14.46 2.47
N LYS A 164 -5.75 15.47 2.72
CA LYS A 164 -6.98 15.31 3.51
C LYS A 164 -7.95 14.27 2.95
N LEU A 165 -8.02 14.14 1.61
CA LEU A 165 -8.80 13.07 0.98
C LEU A 165 -8.15 11.69 1.21
N LYS A 166 -6.82 11.58 1.10
CA LYS A 166 -6.10 10.34 1.37
C LYS A 166 -6.19 9.91 2.84
N ASP A 167 -6.13 10.84 3.78
CA ASP A 167 -6.35 10.57 5.21
C ASP A 167 -7.76 10.00 5.47
N LYS A 168 -8.77 10.51 4.74
CA LYS A 168 -10.14 9.97 4.79
C LYS A 168 -10.22 8.55 4.21
N ASP A 169 -9.62 8.31 3.04
CA ASP A 169 -9.56 6.97 2.43
C ASP A 169 -8.90 5.95 3.38
N ILE A 170 -7.80 6.35 4.04
CA ILE A 170 -7.06 5.53 5.02
C ILE A 170 -7.91 5.26 6.26
N LEU A 171 -8.65 6.26 6.75
CA LEU A 171 -9.56 6.09 7.89
C LEU A 171 -10.71 5.11 7.57
N GLU A 172 -11.29 5.19 6.38
CA GLU A 172 -12.34 4.27 5.92
C GLU A 172 -11.82 2.84 5.76
N ALA A 173 -10.66 2.66 5.12
CA ALA A 173 -9.98 1.37 5.05
C ALA A 173 -9.64 0.79 6.44
N THR A 174 -9.19 1.64 7.38
CA THR A 174 -8.93 1.25 8.78
C THR A 174 -10.21 0.78 9.47
N ASN A 175 -11.32 1.50 9.30
CA ASN A 175 -12.62 1.10 9.86
C ASN A 175 -13.03 -0.28 9.34
N HIS A 176 -12.95 -0.53 8.03
CA HIS A 176 -13.23 -1.86 7.46
C HIS A 176 -12.32 -2.96 8.03
N ILE A 177 -11.02 -2.69 8.20
CA ILE A 177 -10.08 -3.63 8.84
C ILE A 177 -10.51 -3.94 10.28
N THR A 178 -10.94 -2.95 11.07
CA THR A 178 -11.43 -3.19 12.44
C THR A 178 -12.74 -3.99 12.45
N GLU A 179 -13.66 -3.73 11.52
CA GLU A 179 -14.89 -4.52 11.36
C GLU A 179 -14.58 -5.98 11.04
N PHE A 180 -13.76 -6.24 10.02
CA PHE A 180 -13.37 -7.61 9.64
C PHE A 180 -12.62 -8.30 10.78
N THR A 181 -11.75 -7.59 11.51
CA THR A 181 -11.09 -8.11 12.72
C THR A 181 -12.12 -8.52 13.79
N SER A 182 -13.19 -7.74 13.98
CA SER A 182 -14.26 -8.08 14.92
C SER A 182 -15.09 -9.30 14.47
N LYS A 183 -15.39 -9.40 13.16
CA LYS A 183 -16.11 -10.53 12.54
C LYS A 183 -15.27 -11.80 12.65
N PHE A 184 -13.96 -11.72 12.39
CA PHE A 184 -13.01 -12.83 12.53
C PHE A 184 -12.94 -13.33 13.98
N LYS A 185 -12.78 -12.44 14.98
CA LYS A 185 -12.79 -12.82 16.40
C LYS A 185 -14.08 -13.53 16.84
N LYS A 186 -15.23 -13.15 16.31
CA LYS A 186 -16.52 -13.84 16.55
C LYS A 186 -16.55 -15.24 15.93
N LEU A 187 -16.08 -15.39 14.68
CA LEU A 187 -15.98 -16.70 14.03
C LEU A 187 -14.98 -17.63 14.74
N GLU A 188 -13.85 -17.10 15.19
CA GLU A 188 -12.84 -17.83 15.94
C GLU A 188 -13.37 -18.32 17.31
N SER A 189 -14.16 -17.51 18.02
CA SER A 189 -14.80 -17.93 19.26
C SER A 189 -15.87 -19.01 19.02
N ALA A 190 -16.66 -18.89 17.96
CA ALA A 190 -17.63 -19.91 17.54
C ALA A 190 -16.97 -21.22 17.10
N LEU A 191 -15.82 -21.16 16.41
CA LEU A 191 -15.02 -22.34 16.06
C LEU A 191 -14.48 -23.04 17.31
N ARG A 192 -14.01 -22.27 18.30
CA ARG A 192 -13.54 -22.83 19.59
C ARG A 192 -14.67 -23.49 20.37
N THR A 193 -15.86 -22.90 20.45
CA THR A 193 -17.00 -23.54 21.13
C THR A 193 -17.49 -24.78 20.38
N ALA A 194 -17.56 -24.75 19.05
CA ALA A 194 -17.92 -25.91 18.23
C ALA A 194 -16.93 -27.09 18.44
N LYS A 195 -15.62 -26.82 18.43
CA LYS A 195 -14.58 -27.84 18.69
C LYS A 195 -14.66 -28.43 20.09
N MET A 196 -15.02 -27.63 21.10
CA MET A 196 -15.27 -28.13 22.46
C MET A 196 -16.50 -29.04 22.51
N ALA A 197 -17.60 -28.66 21.85
CA ALA A 197 -18.81 -29.47 21.75
C ALA A 197 -18.56 -30.80 21.01
N GLU A 198 -17.84 -30.77 19.88
CA GLU A 198 -17.38 -31.96 19.15
C GLU A 198 -16.58 -32.91 20.07
N SER A 199 -15.68 -32.37 20.89
CA SER A 199 -14.90 -33.17 21.83
C SER A 199 -15.75 -33.82 22.94
N SER A 200 -16.85 -33.19 23.36
CA SER A 200 -17.82 -33.77 24.31
C SER A 200 -18.60 -34.90 23.65
N ILE A 201 -19.20 -34.63 22.49
CA ILE A 201 -19.96 -35.61 21.71
C ILE A 201 -19.10 -36.83 21.37
N ASN A 202 -17.81 -36.65 21.09
CA ASN A 202 -16.91 -37.76 20.80
C ASN A 202 -16.59 -38.61 22.05
N LYS A 203 -16.55 -38.02 23.27
CA LYS A 203 -16.47 -38.78 24.53
C LYS A 203 -17.76 -39.57 24.75
N GLU A 204 -18.92 -38.92 24.66
CA GLU A 204 -20.23 -39.56 24.79
C GLU A 204 -20.40 -40.71 23.79
N LYS A 205 -19.96 -40.53 22.54
CA LYS A 205 -19.93 -41.58 21.50
C LYS A 205 -19.07 -42.77 21.88
N LEU A 206 -17.91 -42.56 22.53
CA LEU A 206 -17.07 -43.63 23.04
C LEU A 206 -17.75 -44.36 24.21
N ASP A 207 -18.38 -43.63 25.12
CA ASP A 207 -19.14 -44.19 26.25
C ASP A 207 -20.33 -45.02 25.76
N PHE A 208 -21.10 -44.53 24.79
CA PHE A 208 -22.17 -45.29 24.14
C PHE A 208 -21.64 -46.54 23.42
N LYS A 209 -20.48 -46.45 22.76
CA LYS A 209 -19.82 -47.61 22.11
C LYS A 209 -19.39 -48.67 23.14
N LEU A 210 -18.92 -48.25 24.32
CA LEU A 210 -18.60 -49.16 25.43
C LEU A 210 -19.86 -49.79 26.03
N ARG A 211 -20.92 -49.00 26.28
CA ARG A 211 -22.22 -49.50 26.76
C ARG A 211 -22.85 -50.49 25.78
N LEU A 212 -22.77 -50.23 24.47
CA LEU A 212 -23.24 -51.17 23.44
C LEU A 212 -22.48 -52.50 23.49
N LYS A 213 -21.14 -52.47 23.62
CA LYS A 213 -20.34 -53.70 23.80
C LYS A 213 -20.77 -54.49 25.04
N GLN A 214 -20.99 -53.82 26.17
CA GLN A 214 -21.46 -54.46 27.39
C GLN A 214 -22.84 -55.11 27.20
N LEU A 215 -23.80 -54.39 26.59
CA LEU A 215 -25.13 -54.92 26.30
C LEU A 215 -25.09 -56.09 25.31
N THR A 216 -24.19 -56.08 24.32
CA THR A 216 -23.98 -57.23 23.42
C THR A 216 -23.44 -58.45 24.17
N PHE A 217 -22.54 -58.25 25.13
CA PHE A 217 -22.03 -59.35 25.98
C PHE A 217 -23.13 -59.94 26.87
N GLU A 218 -23.92 -59.11 27.56
CA GLU A 218 -25.07 -59.59 28.36
C GLU A 218 -26.13 -60.27 27.48
N MET A 219 -26.41 -59.75 26.28
CA MET A 219 -27.32 -60.38 25.32
C MET A 219 -26.83 -61.77 24.91
N ASN A 220 -25.54 -61.93 24.60
CA ASN A 220 -24.95 -63.22 24.26
C ASN A 220 -25.03 -64.18 25.46
N LYS A 221 -24.64 -63.75 26.65
CA LYS A 221 -24.74 -64.55 27.89
C LYS A 221 -26.17 -65.01 28.19
N LEU A 222 -27.17 -64.15 27.99
CA LEU A 222 -28.58 -64.51 28.13
C LEU A 222 -29.05 -65.48 27.05
N LYS A 223 -28.57 -65.31 25.80
CA LYS A 223 -28.84 -66.24 24.69
C LYS A 223 -28.24 -67.62 24.96
N ASP A 224 -27.01 -67.68 25.46
CA ASP A 224 -26.31 -68.92 25.79
C ASP A 224 -27.04 -69.66 26.93
N GLY A 225 -27.40 -68.95 28.00
CA GLY A 225 -28.21 -69.50 29.10
C GLY A 225 -29.62 -69.94 28.66
N LEU A 226 -30.25 -69.25 27.70
CA LEU A 226 -31.51 -69.69 27.10
C LEU A 226 -31.33 -70.97 26.27
N SER A 227 -30.21 -71.11 25.55
CA SER A 227 -29.89 -72.32 24.80
C SER A 227 -29.59 -73.52 25.70
N GLU A 228 -28.89 -73.29 26.82
CA GLU A 228 -28.65 -74.28 27.87
C GLU A 228 -29.97 -74.73 28.51
N LYS A 229 -30.85 -73.80 28.90
CA LYS A 229 -32.18 -74.13 29.41
C LYS A 229 -33.06 -74.86 28.39
N THR A 230 -32.87 -74.61 27.09
CA THR A 230 -33.56 -75.36 26.02
C THR A 230 -33.02 -76.79 25.93
N LYS A 231 -31.70 -76.99 26.06
CA LYS A 231 -31.06 -78.32 26.13
C LYS A 231 -31.54 -79.11 27.35
N GLU A 232 -31.50 -78.51 28.55
CA GLU A 232 -32.05 -79.10 29.78
C GLU A 232 -33.52 -79.48 29.61
N ASN A 233 -34.35 -78.62 29.00
CA ASN A 233 -35.76 -78.93 28.76
C ASN A 233 -35.95 -80.13 27.82
N ASN A 234 -35.10 -80.26 26.80
CA ASN A 234 -35.10 -81.42 25.91
C ASN A 234 -34.65 -82.69 26.64
N GLU A 235 -33.59 -82.63 27.45
CA GLU A 235 -33.14 -83.74 28.29
C GLU A 235 -34.24 -84.18 29.29
N GLN A 236 -34.95 -83.22 29.90
CA GLN A 236 -36.12 -83.47 30.75
C GLN A 236 -37.30 -84.08 29.98
N ARG A 237 -37.53 -83.68 28.72
CA ARG A 237 -38.55 -84.29 27.85
C ARG A 237 -38.20 -85.75 27.52
N GLU A 238 -36.94 -86.04 27.21
CA GLU A 238 -36.43 -87.40 27.00
C GLU A 238 -36.57 -88.24 28.28
N GLU A 239 -36.22 -87.70 29.45
CA GLU A 239 -36.43 -88.32 30.76
C GLU A 239 -37.91 -88.67 31.00
N ILE A 240 -38.82 -87.72 30.73
CA ILE A 240 -40.27 -87.93 30.83
C ILE A 240 -40.76 -88.98 29.83
N MET A 241 -40.18 -89.06 28.62
CA MET A 241 -40.51 -90.11 27.66
C MET A 241 -40.03 -91.49 28.12
N ARG A 242 -38.80 -91.61 28.64
CA ARG A 242 -38.28 -92.84 29.26
C ARG A 242 -39.17 -93.32 30.41
N LEU A 243 -39.45 -92.44 31.38
CA LEU A 243 -40.31 -92.76 32.52
C LEU A 243 -41.75 -93.13 32.10
N LYS A 244 -42.29 -92.54 31.04
CA LYS A 244 -43.59 -92.95 30.47
C LYS A 244 -43.55 -94.33 29.82
N GLN A 245 -42.47 -94.67 29.11
CA GLN A 245 -42.28 -96.00 28.53
C GLN A 245 -42.13 -97.06 29.62
N GLU A 246 -41.32 -96.80 30.65
CA GLU A 246 -41.15 -97.67 31.81
C GLU A 246 -42.47 -97.85 32.58
N ASN A 247 -43.21 -96.77 32.86
CA ASN A 247 -44.49 -96.85 33.55
C ASN A 247 -45.52 -97.67 32.73
N ASN A 248 -45.52 -97.54 31.41
CA ASN A 248 -46.34 -98.38 30.53
C ASN A 248 -45.91 -99.86 30.59
N TYR A 249 -44.60 -100.15 30.54
CA TYR A 249 -44.07 -101.50 30.72
C TYR A 249 -44.52 -102.12 32.07
N LEU A 250 -44.28 -101.42 33.18
CA LEU A 250 -44.68 -101.84 34.53
C LEU A 250 -46.20 -102.03 34.67
N LYS A 251 -47.00 -101.17 34.01
CA LYS A 251 -48.47 -101.29 33.99
C LYS A 251 -48.92 -102.55 33.24
N ASN A 252 -48.25 -102.91 32.15
CA ASN A 252 -48.53 -104.14 31.40
C ASN A 252 -48.07 -105.38 32.18
N GLU A 253 -46.92 -105.32 32.85
CA GLU A 253 -46.45 -106.38 33.74
C GLU A 253 -47.41 -106.61 34.92
N LEU A 254 -47.88 -105.54 35.55
CA LEU A 254 -48.88 -105.61 36.63
C LEU A 254 -50.21 -106.17 36.14
N LEU A 255 -50.67 -105.79 34.94
CA LEU A 255 -51.86 -106.38 34.31
C LEU A 255 -51.69 -107.90 34.11
N LEU A 256 -50.54 -108.33 33.59
CA LEU A 256 -50.21 -109.75 33.39
C LEU A 256 -50.21 -110.51 34.74
N ASN A 257 -49.70 -109.88 35.80
CA ASN A 257 -49.63 -110.47 37.13
C ASN A 257 -51.02 -110.55 37.80
N VAL A 258 -51.90 -109.57 37.57
CA VAL A 258 -53.33 -109.63 37.95
C VAL A 258 -54.04 -110.76 37.19
N GLU A 259 -53.79 -110.93 35.88
CA GLU A 259 -54.37 -112.04 35.12
C GLU A 259 -53.87 -113.41 35.62
N LYS A 260 -52.59 -113.51 35.99
CA LYS A 260 -51.99 -114.69 36.63
C LYS A 260 -52.64 -115.00 37.97
N ALA A 261 -52.83 -113.99 38.83
CA ALA A 261 -53.53 -114.12 40.10
C ALA A 261 -54.98 -114.58 39.91
N ASN A 262 -55.71 -113.98 38.96
CA ASN A 262 -57.07 -114.41 38.61
C ASN A 262 -57.14 -115.87 38.15
N ARG A 263 -56.17 -116.35 37.33
CA ARG A 263 -56.09 -117.78 36.98
C ARG A 263 -55.79 -118.67 38.19
N GLN A 264 -54.95 -118.21 39.12
CA GLN A 264 -54.65 -118.92 40.36
C GLN A 264 -55.89 -119.02 41.27
N ASP A 265 -56.68 -117.96 41.41
CA ASP A 265 -57.93 -117.96 42.17
C ASP A 265 -59.03 -118.82 41.51
N GLN A 266 -59.13 -118.82 40.17
CA GLN A 266 -60.03 -119.73 39.44
C GLN A 266 -59.66 -121.20 39.68
N LEU A 267 -58.36 -121.53 39.68
CA LEU A 267 -57.86 -122.86 40.04
C LEU A 267 -58.18 -123.20 41.50
N LEU A 268 -58.02 -122.24 42.43
CA LEU A 268 -58.33 -122.42 43.85
C LEU A 268 -59.82 -122.65 44.10
N GLN A 269 -60.71 -121.92 43.42
CA GLN A 269 -62.17 -122.14 43.46
C GLN A 269 -62.54 -123.51 42.89
N SER A 270 -61.93 -123.92 41.78
CA SER A 270 -62.14 -125.25 41.18
C SER A 270 -61.71 -126.37 42.14
N ALA A 271 -60.57 -126.20 42.82
CA ALA A 271 -60.10 -127.13 43.85
C ALA A 271 -61.05 -127.20 45.07
N LYS A 272 -61.49 -126.04 45.61
CA LYS A 272 -62.47 -125.98 46.70
C LYS A 272 -63.82 -126.61 46.31
N SER A 273 -64.31 -126.36 45.09
CA SER A 273 -65.54 -126.96 44.55
C SER A 273 -65.45 -128.49 44.40
N LYS A 274 -64.28 -129.03 44.01
CA LYS A 274 -64.02 -130.48 44.03
C LYS A 274 -64.04 -131.02 45.46
N GLN A 275 -63.36 -130.35 46.40
CA GLN A 275 -63.27 -130.76 47.81
C GLN A 275 -64.65 -130.79 48.51
N VAL A 276 -65.51 -129.81 48.23
CA VAL A 276 -66.88 -129.77 48.78
C VAL A 276 -67.68 -130.98 48.30
N ARG A 277 -67.63 -131.32 47.00
CA ARG A 277 -68.32 -132.51 46.46
C ARG A 277 -67.86 -133.81 47.13
N THR A 278 -66.55 -134.02 47.25
CA THR A 278 -66.02 -135.22 47.92
C THR A 278 -66.42 -135.28 49.40
N ASN A 279 -66.52 -134.14 50.09
CA ASN A 279 -67.01 -134.11 51.48
C ASN A 279 -68.50 -134.44 51.58
N THR A 280 -69.33 -134.00 50.65
CA THR A 280 -70.77 -134.34 50.60
C THR A 280 -70.98 -135.83 50.32
N GLU A 281 -70.26 -136.41 49.36
CA GLU A 281 -70.29 -137.85 49.06
C GLU A 281 -69.88 -138.69 50.27
N LEU A 282 -68.80 -138.29 50.97
CA LEU A 282 -68.30 -138.97 52.16
C LEU A 282 -69.27 -138.84 53.36
N SER A 283 -69.98 -137.70 53.48
CA SER A 283 -71.06 -137.53 54.45
C SER A 283 -72.25 -138.46 54.17
N ASN A 284 -72.65 -138.60 52.91
CA ASN A 284 -73.74 -139.50 52.51
C ASN A 284 -73.38 -140.97 52.79
N LEU A 285 -72.15 -141.38 52.48
CA LEU A 285 -71.63 -142.72 52.83
C LEU A 285 -71.66 -143.00 54.34
N ARG A 286 -71.25 -142.04 55.17
CA ARG A 286 -71.34 -142.15 56.63
C ARG A 286 -72.79 -142.29 57.11
N GLN A 287 -73.72 -141.55 56.51
CA GLN A 287 -75.14 -141.63 56.86
C GLN A 287 -75.77 -142.98 56.49
N ILE A 288 -75.38 -143.57 55.35
CA ILE A 288 -75.79 -144.92 54.94
C ILE A 288 -75.25 -145.97 55.91
N TYR A 289 -73.97 -145.89 56.27
CA TYR A 289 -73.32 -146.81 57.20
C TYR A 289 -74.00 -146.83 58.58
N VAL A 290 -74.31 -145.66 59.15
CA VAL A 290 -75.05 -145.53 60.42
C VAL A 290 -76.45 -146.15 60.33
N LYS A 291 -77.12 -146.02 59.18
CA LYS A 291 -78.45 -146.59 58.97
C LYS A 291 -78.42 -148.13 58.98
N GLN A 292 -77.48 -148.73 58.24
CA GLN A 292 -77.25 -150.18 58.23
C GLN A 292 -76.90 -150.74 59.62
N GLN A 293 -76.18 -149.96 60.43
CA GLN A 293 -75.82 -150.36 61.79
C GLN A 293 -77.03 -150.41 62.75
N HIS A 294 -78.02 -149.52 62.58
CA HIS A 294 -79.30 -149.58 63.30
C HIS A 294 -80.15 -150.77 62.86
N ASP A 295 -80.22 -151.05 61.55
CA ASP A 295 -81.00 -152.19 61.01
C ASP A 295 -80.48 -153.54 61.54
N LEU A 296 -79.16 -153.67 61.69
CA LEU A 296 -78.49 -154.84 62.30
C LEU A 296 -78.84 -155.05 63.77
N GLN A 297 -78.92 -153.97 64.57
CA GLN A 297 -79.33 -154.06 65.98
C GLN A 297 -80.80 -154.48 66.14
N PHE A 298 -81.68 -154.05 65.23
CA PHE A 298 -83.09 -154.42 65.23
C PHE A 298 -83.34 -155.90 64.93
N LEU A 299 -82.50 -156.53 64.10
CA LEU A 299 -82.57 -157.97 63.82
C LEU A 299 -82.15 -158.83 65.01
N HIS A 300 -81.12 -158.41 65.75
CA HIS A 300 -80.64 -159.14 66.94
C HIS A 300 -81.74 -159.29 68.00
N PHE A 301 -82.52 -158.23 68.23
CA PHE A 301 -83.63 -158.21 69.20
C PHE A 301 -84.81 -159.10 68.80
N ASN A 302 -85.10 -159.25 67.50
CA ASN A 302 -86.17 -160.13 67.01
C ASN A 302 -85.81 -161.62 67.11
N LEU A 303 -84.52 -161.96 67.02
CA LEU A 303 -84.05 -163.35 67.12
C LEU A 303 -84.22 -163.92 68.54
N GLU A 304 -83.93 -163.10 69.55
CA GLU A 304 -83.97 -163.45 70.97
C GLU A 304 -85.41 -163.69 71.47
N SER A 305 -86.39 -162.97 70.89
CA SER A 305 -87.82 -163.10 71.22
C SER A 305 -88.50 -164.40 70.75
N SER A 306 -87.80 -165.26 69.98
CA SER A 306 -88.39 -166.48 69.39
C SER A 306 -87.99 -167.78 70.11
N GLN A 307 -87.17 -167.71 71.17
CA GLN A 307 -86.50 -168.87 71.76
C GLN A 307 -86.94 -169.21 73.21
N GLU A 308 -88.24 -169.07 73.53
CA GLU A 308 -88.77 -169.36 74.88
C GLU A 308 -89.81 -170.51 74.95
N LEU A 309 -90.16 -171.18 73.83
CA LEU A 309 -91.44 -171.92 73.75
C LEU A 309 -91.49 -173.34 73.11
N TRP A 310 -90.38 -174.03 72.85
CA TRP A 310 -90.43 -175.40 72.25
C TRP A 310 -89.57 -176.46 72.96
N GLN A 311 -89.93 -176.77 74.20
CA GLN A 311 -89.37 -177.88 74.97
C GLN A 311 -90.38 -179.03 75.16
N LYS A 312 -90.76 -179.73 74.07
CA LYS A 312 -91.29 -181.12 74.10
C LYS A 312 -91.40 -181.74 72.71
N HIS A 313 -91.05 -183.03 72.62
CA HIS A 313 -90.95 -183.91 71.44
C HIS A 313 -89.77 -183.66 70.47
N LYS A 314 -89.12 -184.68 69.89
CA LYS A 314 -88.50 -185.93 70.40
C LYS A 314 -87.79 -186.62 69.21
N GLU A 315 -86.57 -187.12 69.44
CA GLU A 315 -85.80 -188.08 68.61
C GLU A 315 -85.13 -187.65 67.27
N GLU A 316 -83.85 -188.07 67.17
CA GLU A 316 -83.11 -188.59 65.99
C GLU A 316 -82.65 -187.69 64.80
N ALA A 317 -81.34 -187.39 64.83
CA ALA A 317 -80.29 -187.78 63.86
C ALA A 317 -80.26 -187.33 62.38
N HIS A 318 -79.01 -187.11 61.91
CA HIS A 318 -78.50 -187.04 60.52
C HIS A 318 -78.74 -185.75 59.70
N LYS A 319 -77.65 -185.07 59.25
CA LYS A 319 -77.02 -185.08 57.88
C LYS A 319 -77.91 -184.39 56.80
N THR A 320 -77.46 -183.63 55.80
CA THR A 320 -76.18 -183.57 55.04
C THR A 320 -76.15 -182.31 54.12
N ASN A 321 -74.99 -181.95 53.54
CA ASN A 321 -74.78 -181.37 52.18
C ASN A 321 -75.31 -179.94 51.83
N GLU A 322 -74.86 -179.19 50.79
CA GLU A 322 -73.61 -179.11 49.94
C GLU A 322 -73.78 -177.93 48.92
N GLU A 323 -72.76 -177.63 48.08
CA GLU A 323 -72.83 -176.87 46.79
C GLU A 323 -73.12 -175.33 46.79
N HIS A 324 -72.88 -174.53 45.72
CA HIS A 324 -71.87 -174.48 44.62
C HIS A 324 -72.07 -173.22 43.71
N VAL A 325 -70.98 -172.72 43.09
CA VAL A 325 -70.87 -172.02 41.78
C VAL A 325 -71.07 -170.50 41.56
N ASP A 326 -70.41 -170.07 40.47
CA ASP A 326 -70.09 -168.75 39.89
C ASP A 326 -70.82 -168.54 38.53
N LEU A 327 -70.87 -167.31 37.97
CA LEU A 327 -70.83 -166.98 36.50
C LEU A 327 -71.27 -165.55 36.13
N ASN A 328 -70.40 -164.81 35.39
CA ASN A 328 -70.71 -163.82 34.31
C ASN A 328 -71.57 -162.55 34.63
N SER A 329 -71.68 -161.48 33.82
CA SER A 329 -70.95 -160.82 32.69
C SER A 329 -71.69 -159.47 32.42
N PHE A 330 -71.10 -158.33 32.02
CA PHE A 330 -70.95 -157.79 30.63
C PHE A 330 -70.47 -156.29 30.77
N TYR A 331 -69.52 -155.72 29.99
CA TYR A 331 -69.57 -155.20 28.59
C TYR A 331 -70.37 -153.86 28.48
N LEU A 332 -69.96 -152.72 27.86
CA LEU A 332 -69.13 -152.39 26.66
C LEU A 332 -68.58 -150.93 26.62
N ASP A 333 -67.44 -150.73 25.91
CA ASP A 333 -66.98 -149.62 25.00
C ASP A 333 -67.24 -148.10 25.22
N SER A 334 -66.32 -147.13 24.98
CA SER A 334 -65.33 -146.80 23.89
C SER A 334 -65.89 -145.80 22.82
N PRO A 335 -65.09 -145.13 21.95
CA PRO A 335 -63.83 -144.38 22.20
C PRO A 335 -63.60 -143.09 21.34
N CYS A 336 -62.54 -142.34 21.69
CA CYS A 336 -61.49 -141.71 20.83
C CYS A 336 -61.71 -140.62 19.72
N LEU A 337 -60.89 -139.55 19.88
CA LEU A 337 -59.90 -138.95 18.94
C LEU A 337 -60.29 -138.29 17.59
N THR A 338 -59.70 -137.10 17.37
CA THR A 338 -58.82 -136.63 16.26
C THR A 338 -59.06 -135.12 15.99
N SER A 339 -58.24 -134.28 15.37
CA SER A 339 -56.81 -134.16 14.97
C SER A 339 -56.74 -132.90 14.05
N THR A 340 -55.54 -132.50 13.58
CA THR A 340 -55.29 -131.54 12.46
C THR A 340 -55.55 -130.02 12.71
N GLN A 341 -54.87 -129.04 12.06
CA GLN A 341 -53.58 -128.97 11.34
C GLN A 341 -53.18 -127.48 11.07
N LYS A 342 -51.87 -127.18 10.99
CA LYS A 342 -51.22 -126.15 10.12
C LYS A 342 -51.53 -124.64 10.40
N ARG A 343 -50.79 -123.64 9.90
CA ARG A 343 -49.75 -123.59 8.84
C ARG A 343 -48.72 -122.43 8.95
N ASP A 344 -47.51 -122.69 8.45
CA ASP A 344 -46.44 -121.87 7.81
C ASP A 344 -46.54 -120.32 7.70
N GLY A 345 -45.38 -119.64 7.79
CA GLY A 345 -44.96 -118.71 6.73
C GLY A 345 -44.21 -117.41 7.14
N PRO A 346 -43.26 -116.87 6.32
CA PRO A 346 -42.13 -116.06 6.84
C PRO A 346 -41.84 -114.71 6.09
N GLN A 347 -40.69 -114.07 6.39
CA GLN A 347 -39.66 -113.60 5.41
C GLN A 347 -39.18 -112.10 5.40
N LYS A 348 -37.90 -111.90 5.80
CA LYS A 348 -36.79 -111.04 5.30
C LYS A 348 -36.91 -109.54 4.86
N CYS A 349 -35.80 -108.83 5.17
CA CYS A 349 -35.12 -107.72 4.44
C CYS A 349 -35.83 -106.34 4.40
N GLU A 350 -35.13 -105.19 4.23
CA GLU A 350 -33.86 -104.91 3.53
C GLU A 350 -32.99 -103.78 4.20
N ARG A 351 -31.83 -103.42 3.62
CA ARG A 351 -30.82 -102.47 4.17
C ARG A 351 -30.78 -101.11 3.42
N PHE A 352 -29.81 -100.26 3.81
CA PHE A 352 -29.11 -99.19 3.05
C PHE A 352 -29.61 -97.74 3.30
N PHE A 353 -28.76 -96.70 3.45
CA PHE A 353 -27.29 -96.57 3.55
C PHE A 353 -26.90 -95.28 4.34
N ASP A 354 -25.68 -95.29 4.91
CA ASP A 354 -24.64 -94.24 5.06
C ASP A 354 -24.81 -92.87 4.31
N ALA A 355 -24.15 -91.75 4.67
CA ALA A 355 -23.33 -91.35 5.85
C ALA A 355 -23.02 -89.82 5.81
N ASP A 356 -22.57 -89.29 6.96
CA ASP A 356 -21.56 -88.22 7.21
C ASP A 356 -21.46 -86.91 6.38
N LEU A 357 -21.61 -85.78 7.11
CA LEU A 357 -20.58 -84.74 7.45
C LEU A 357 -19.40 -84.41 6.47
N PRO A 358 -18.66 -83.28 6.65
CA PRO A 358 -19.02 -81.91 7.12
C PRO A 358 -18.23 -80.76 6.42
N SER A 359 -18.37 -79.52 6.95
CA SER A 359 -17.31 -78.46 7.01
C SER A 359 -16.76 -77.79 5.73
N GLU A 360 -16.03 -76.65 5.75
CA GLU A 360 -16.02 -75.41 6.55
C GLU A 360 -14.99 -74.41 5.93
N ILE A 361 -14.98 -73.13 6.35
CA ILE A 361 -13.91 -72.10 6.27
C ILE A 361 -13.55 -71.40 4.91
N SER A 362 -13.36 -70.07 5.02
CA SER A 362 -12.31 -69.18 4.42
C SER A 362 -12.50 -68.36 3.11
N ASN A 363 -12.82 -67.06 3.32
CA ASN A 363 -11.95 -65.88 3.08
C ASN A 363 -11.51 -65.38 1.67
N LEU A 364 -11.97 -64.15 1.37
CA LEU A 364 -11.19 -62.93 0.99
C LEU A 364 -10.55 -62.77 -0.42
N SER A 365 -11.11 -61.88 -1.25
CA SER A 365 -10.44 -60.65 -1.80
C SER A 365 -11.34 -59.88 -2.80
N VAL A 366 -11.61 -58.58 -2.57
CA VAL A 366 -11.10 -57.36 -3.26
C VAL A 366 -11.36 -57.27 -4.78
N ILE A 367 -12.13 -56.24 -5.22
CA ILE A 367 -11.80 -55.23 -6.27
C ILE A 367 -13.02 -54.31 -6.55
N GLN A 368 -12.86 -53.03 -6.22
CA GLN A 368 -13.17 -51.83 -7.03
C GLN A 368 -14.54 -51.66 -7.71
N SER A 369 -15.31 -50.64 -7.27
CA SER A 369 -16.45 -50.09 -8.02
C SER A 369 -16.06 -48.85 -8.83
N ALA A 370 -16.60 -48.73 -10.04
CA ALA A 370 -16.41 -47.58 -10.92
C ALA A 370 -17.76 -46.93 -11.25
N ASN A 371 -17.96 -45.68 -10.80
CA ASN A 371 -19.08 -44.85 -11.23
C ASN A 371 -18.62 -43.91 -12.35
N LYS A 372 -19.36 -43.88 -13.47
CA LYS A 372 -19.10 -42.98 -14.60
C LYS A 372 -20.31 -42.08 -14.82
N CYS A 373 -20.07 -40.78 -14.86
CA CYS A 373 -21.08 -39.73 -15.05
C CYS A 373 -20.69 -38.87 -16.26
N THR A 374 -21.65 -38.17 -16.87
CA THR A 374 -21.41 -37.28 -18.02
C THR A 374 -22.09 -35.91 -17.83
N SER A 375 -21.29 -34.94 -17.38
CA SER A 375 -21.21 -33.52 -17.82
C SER A 375 -22.43 -32.57 -17.74
N PRO A 376 -22.24 -31.22 -17.75
CA PRO A 376 -20.98 -30.45 -17.82
C PRO A 376 -20.80 -29.33 -16.75
N THR A 377 -19.63 -28.68 -16.83
CA THR A 377 -19.31 -27.33 -16.35
C THR A 377 -19.02 -27.13 -14.85
N ILE A 378 -17.72 -26.91 -14.53
CA ILE A 378 -17.17 -25.84 -13.67
C ILE A 378 -15.63 -25.94 -13.71
N ASN A 379 -14.93 -24.81 -13.75
CA ASN A 379 -13.46 -24.76 -13.76
C ASN A 379 -12.87 -25.38 -12.50
N CYS A 380 -11.99 -26.38 -12.66
CA CYS A 380 -11.33 -27.05 -11.55
C CYS A 380 -10.01 -26.34 -11.20
N ASP A 381 -10.03 -25.58 -10.11
CA ASP A 381 -8.88 -24.79 -9.66
C ASP A 381 -7.87 -25.62 -8.85
N SER A 382 -7.33 -26.67 -9.48
CA SER A 382 -6.32 -27.60 -8.94
C SER A 382 -4.93 -27.41 -9.58
N CYS A 383 -4.60 -26.15 -9.88
CA CYS A 383 -3.27 -25.72 -10.32
C CYS A 383 -2.34 -25.52 -9.11
N SER A 384 -1.28 -26.33 -9.01
CA SER A 384 -0.25 -26.27 -7.95
C SER A 384 0.28 -24.84 -7.74
N PRO A 385 0.71 -24.43 -6.52
CA PRO A 385 1.11 -23.05 -6.22
C PRO A 385 2.10 -22.45 -7.23
N THR A 386 3.08 -23.24 -7.67
CA THR A 386 4.07 -22.89 -8.69
C THR A 386 3.45 -22.46 -10.02
N SER A 387 2.39 -23.15 -10.46
CA SER A 387 1.71 -22.84 -11.73
C SER A 387 0.82 -21.59 -11.67
N LYS A 388 0.29 -21.26 -10.48
CA LYS A 388 -0.38 -19.97 -10.25
C LYS A 388 0.63 -18.83 -10.26
N LEU A 389 1.78 -18.99 -9.60
CA LEU A 389 2.88 -18.01 -9.63
C LEU A 389 3.43 -17.82 -11.05
N GLN A 390 3.65 -18.90 -11.81
CA GLN A 390 4.15 -18.81 -13.18
C GLN A 390 3.18 -18.09 -14.13
N ARG A 391 1.86 -18.26 -13.92
CA ARG A 391 0.83 -17.52 -14.66
C ARG A 391 0.82 -16.03 -14.32
N LEU A 392 0.85 -15.68 -13.03
CA LEU A 392 0.91 -14.29 -12.57
C LEU A 392 2.20 -13.58 -13.03
N LEU A 393 3.33 -14.30 -13.07
CA LEU A 393 4.59 -13.77 -13.64
C LEU A 393 4.51 -13.57 -15.16
N ALA A 394 3.77 -14.40 -15.89
CA ALA A 394 3.53 -14.21 -17.32
C ALA A 394 2.58 -13.03 -17.58
N GLU A 395 1.47 -12.92 -16.83
CA GLU A 395 0.53 -11.79 -16.90
C GLU A 395 1.21 -10.47 -16.52
N SER A 396 2.05 -10.45 -15.48
CA SER A 396 2.83 -9.26 -15.10
C SER A 396 3.84 -8.85 -16.18
N ARG A 397 4.51 -9.80 -16.84
CA ARG A 397 5.42 -9.51 -17.96
C ARG A 397 4.67 -8.96 -19.18
N GLN A 398 3.49 -9.50 -19.49
CA GLN A 398 2.65 -8.99 -20.57
C GLN A 398 2.19 -7.56 -20.28
N MET A 399 1.70 -7.30 -19.06
CA MET A 399 1.25 -5.96 -18.63
C MET A 399 2.36 -4.91 -18.70
N VAL A 400 3.61 -5.27 -18.36
CA VAL A 400 4.77 -4.38 -18.50
C VAL A 400 5.07 -4.12 -19.98
N ALA A 401 5.06 -5.14 -20.84
CA ALA A 401 5.25 -4.96 -22.28
C ALA A 401 4.16 -4.09 -22.92
N ASP A 402 2.91 -4.23 -22.49
CA ASP A 402 1.78 -3.40 -22.96
C ASP A 402 1.92 -1.94 -22.48
N LEU A 403 2.43 -1.72 -21.26
CA LEU A 403 2.76 -0.38 -20.73
C LEU A 403 3.93 0.27 -21.48
N GLU A 404 4.97 -0.50 -21.81
CA GLU A 404 6.12 -0.03 -22.61
C GLU A 404 5.71 0.32 -24.04
N LEU A 405 4.85 -0.49 -24.69
CA LEU A 405 4.24 -0.16 -25.99
C LEU A 405 3.38 1.11 -25.91
N SER A 406 2.58 1.25 -24.85
CA SER A 406 1.71 2.41 -24.66
C SER A 406 2.52 3.70 -24.44
N MET A 407 3.63 3.63 -23.69
CA MET A 407 4.59 4.75 -23.58
C MET A 407 5.24 5.09 -24.92
N LEU A 408 5.66 4.09 -25.71
CA LEU A 408 6.25 4.33 -27.04
C LEU A 408 5.25 4.96 -28.02
N LEU A 409 3.97 4.60 -27.95
CA LEU A 409 2.91 5.22 -28.77
C LEU A 409 2.57 6.65 -28.34
N HIS A 410 2.79 7.01 -27.07
CA HIS A 410 2.59 8.38 -26.57
C HIS A 410 3.77 9.33 -26.83
N ILE A 411 4.94 8.83 -27.26
CA ILE A 411 6.07 9.66 -27.71
C ILE A 411 6.07 9.74 -29.26
N SER A 412 4.96 10.24 -29.80
CA SER A 412 4.86 10.66 -31.20
C SER A 412 4.78 12.19 -31.25
N PRO A 413 5.72 12.89 -31.92
CA PRO A 413 5.61 14.34 -32.10
C PRO A 413 4.51 14.64 -33.11
N CYS A 414 3.33 15.03 -32.62
CA CYS A 414 2.25 15.52 -33.48
C CYS A 414 2.63 16.86 -34.12
N CYS A 415 3.23 16.81 -35.31
CA CYS A 415 3.30 17.96 -36.21
C CYS A 415 1.90 18.25 -36.77
N SER A 416 1.45 19.51 -36.62
CA SER A 416 0.42 20.13 -37.45
C SER A 416 1.06 21.33 -38.19
N PRO A 417 0.73 21.61 -39.46
CA PRO A 417 1.56 22.45 -40.33
C PRO A 417 1.09 23.92 -40.47
N SER A 418 2.06 24.81 -40.75
CA SER A 418 1.92 26.21 -41.28
C SER A 418 1.12 27.23 -40.43
N SER A 419 1.54 28.47 -40.20
CA SER A 419 2.73 29.28 -40.59
C SER A 419 2.91 30.43 -39.55
N SER A 420 3.92 31.32 -39.52
CA SER A 420 4.89 31.77 -40.55
C SER A 420 6.23 32.29 -39.96
N SER A 421 7.08 32.85 -40.83
CA SER A 421 8.29 33.67 -40.56
C SER A 421 8.07 34.86 -39.60
N VAL A 422 9.05 35.37 -38.81
CA VAL A 422 10.39 35.88 -39.18
C VAL A 422 11.36 35.92 -37.97
N ASN A 423 12.61 35.49 -38.21
CA ASN A 423 13.93 35.80 -37.59
C ASN A 423 14.06 36.50 -36.22
N MET A 424 14.91 35.92 -35.33
CA MET A 424 16.07 36.58 -34.67
C MET A 424 16.78 35.62 -33.69
N THR A 425 17.74 34.82 -34.15
CA THR A 425 18.63 33.98 -33.31
C THR A 425 19.95 33.64 -34.01
N THR A 426 20.87 34.59 -34.06
CA THR A 426 22.28 34.37 -34.46
C THR A 426 23.22 35.17 -33.56
N GLU A 427 23.42 34.70 -32.33
CA GLU A 427 24.50 35.14 -31.42
C GLU A 427 24.42 34.31 -30.12
N LEU A 428 25.07 33.14 -30.06
CA LEU A 428 25.37 32.44 -28.78
C LEU A 428 26.37 31.25 -28.90
N THR A 429 27.29 31.25 -29.87
CA THR A 429 28.24 30.12 -30.08
C THR A 429 29.68 30.54 -30.42
N GLU A 430 30.18 31.67 -29.89
CA GLU A 430 31.57 32.12 -30.16
C GLU A 430 32.33 32.60 -28.90
N ALA A 431 32.27 31.83 -27.81
CA ALA A 431 32.97 32.15 -26.56
C ALA A 431 33.63 30.95 -25.87
N LEU A 432 34.16 29.98 -26.64
CA LEU A 432 34.95 28.88 -26.06
C LEU A 432 35.91 28.23 -27.08
N CYS A 433 37.07 28.85 -27.30
CA CYS A 433 38.39 28.22 -27.60
C CYS A 433 39.41 29.21 -28.22
N LYS A 434 40.24 29.88 -27.40
CA LYS A 434 41.69 30.00 -27.68
C LYS A 434 42.51 30.48 -26.48
N VAL A 435 43.54 29.71 -26.19
CA VAL A 435 44.64 30.01 -25.26
C VAL A 435 45.77 30.67 -26.05
N GLN A 436 46.43 31.71 -25.51
CA GLN A 436 47.90 31.81 -25.45
C GLN A 436 48.39 32.95 -24.53
N LEU A 437 49.42 32.65 -23.73
CA LEU A 437 50.28 33.58 -22.97
C LEU A 437 51.24 34.37 -23.89
N PRO A 438 51.72 35.57 -23.49
CA PRO A 438 52.97 35.70 -22.68
C PRO A 438 52.86 36.83 -21.62
N ALA A 439 53.82 37.13 -20.74
CA ALA A 439 54.93 36.47 -20.05
C ALA A 439 55.63 37.60 -19.22
N MET A 440 56.28 37.24 -18.10
CA MET A 440 57.21 38.02 -17.25
C MET A 440 57.40 39.54 -17.50
N GLU A 441 57.31 40.31 -16.41
CA GLU A 441 58.46 41.11 -15.97
C GLU A 441 58.52 41.20 -14.42
N GLU A 442 59.74 41.27 -13.87
CA GLU A 442 60.02 41.21 -12.43
C GLU A 442 60.13 42.62 -11.82
N SER A 443 59.71 42.80 -10.57
CA SER A 443 60.40 43.72 -9.64
C SER A 443 60.01 43.47 -8.18
N GLU A 444 60.96 42.92 -7.41
CA GLU A 444 60.91 42.96 -5.94
C GLU A 444 61.28 44.36 -5.43
N THR A 445 60.54 44.93 -4.47
CA THR A 445 61.12 45.87 -3.48
C THR A 445 60.31 45.96 -2.17
N LYS A 446 60.79 45.20 -1.17
CA LYS A 446 61.07 45.59 0.23
C LYS A 446 60.25 46.72 0.93
N LEU A 447 59.61 46.30 2.04
CA LEU A 447 59.73 46.85 3.41
C LEU A 447 59.53 48.36 3.72
N SER A 448 58.42 48.67 4.40
CA SER A 448 58.32 49.39 5.70
C SER A 448 56.83 49.39 6.11
N LEU A 449 56.36 49.20 7.34
CA LEU A 449 56.94 49.27 8.69
C LEU A 449 57.40 50.68 9.12
N PHE A 450 56.43 51.56 9.39
CA PHE A 450 56.55 52.59 10.44
C PHE A 450 55.18 52.97 11.00
N SER A 451 55.15 53.25 12.30
CA SER A 451 53.98 53.80 13.01
C SER A 451 53.78 55.28 12.71
N LEU A 452 52.51 55.72 12.72
CA LEU A 452 52.06 56.78 13.62
C LEU A 452 50.60 56.53 14.01
#